data_AF-A0A354HT97-F1
#
_entry.id   AF-A0A354HT97-F1
#
_cell.length_a   1.000
_cell.length_b   1.000
_cell.length_c   1.000
_cell.angle_alpha   90.00
_cell.angle_beta   90.00
_cell.angle_gamma   90.00
#
_symmetry.space_group_name_H-M   'P 1'
#
loop_
_entity.id
_entity.type
_entity.pdbx_description
1 polymer ?
#
loop_
_entity_poly.entity_id
_entity_poly.type
_entity_poly.pdbx_seq_one_letter_code
_entity_poly.pdbx_strand_id
1 'polypeptide(L)'
;VGSRRPGDYFYLPGGGKKLKDYMIDRKIPRWLRDQYPVFRMGDEIFWVAGLARDQRFAQPGPGKKPVYIKLITTGGKSNEQIIGG
;
A
#
# COMPACT_ATOMS: atom_id res chain seq x y z
N VAL A 1 -4.69 -9.54 -5.23
CA VAL A 1 -3.50 -8.67 -5.26
C VAL A 1 -3.22 -8.26 -6.70
N GLY A 2 -2.73 -7.05 -6.96
CA GLY A 2 -2.40 -6.59 -8.33
C GLY A 2 -1.84 -5.17 -8.34
N SER A 3 -1.68 -4.59 -9.54
CA SER A 3 -1.24 -3.20 -9.69
C SER A 3 -2.27 -2.20 -9.17
N ARG A 4 -1.85 -0.94 -9.00
CA ARG A 4 -2.77 0.17 -8.74
C ARG A 4 -3.70 0.40 -9.93
N ARG A 5 -4.92 0.84 -9.65
CA ARG A 5 -5.94 1.20 -10.64
C ARG A 5 -6.20 2.70 -10.58
N PRO A 6 -6.58 3.35 -11.70
CA PRO A 6 -7.14 4.71 -11.65
C PRO A 6 -8.32 4.76 -10.67
N GLY A 7 -8.36 5.78 -9.83
CA GLY A 7 -9.43 5.95 -8.84
C GLY A 7 -9.22 5.20 -7.52
N ASP A 8 -8.19 4.36 -7.39
CA ASP A 8 -7.86 3.69 -6.13
C ASP A 8 -7.83 4.68 -4.95
N TYR A 9 -8.55 4.32 -3.89
CA TYR A 9 -8.72 5.11 -2.67
C TYR A 9 -8.58 4.21 -1.44
N PHE A 10 -7.96 4.72 -0.39
CA PHE A 10 -7.68 3.95 0.83
C PHE A 10 -7.64 4.87 2.05
N TYR A 11 -7.79 4.30 3.26
CA TYR A 11 -7.93 5.07 4.49
C TYR A 11 -6.67 4.98 5.35
N LEU A 12 -5.97 6.10 5.44
CA LEU A 12 -4.81 6.27 6.31
C LEU A 12 -5.25 6.79 7.69
N PRO A 13 -4.37 6.76 8.69
CA PRO A 13 -4.53 7.60 9.87
C PRO A 13 -4.74 9.06 9.46
N GLY A 14 -5.87 9.63 9.88
CA GLY A 14 -6.27 11.00 9.53
C GLY A 14 -7.20 11.14 8.32
N GLY A 15 -7.61 10.04 7.68
CA GLY A 15 -8.69 10.04 6.69
C GLY A 15 -8.37 9.31 5.38
N GLY A 16 -9.34 9.36 4.47
CA GLY A 16 -9.23 8.74 3.15
C GLY A 16 -8.38 9.55 2.18
N LYS A 17 -7.66 8.87 1.29
CA LYS A 17 -6.83 9.50 0.26
C LYS A 17 -6.80 8.67 -1.02
N LYS A 18 -6.72 9.33 -2.17
CA LYS A 18 -6.43 8.65 -3.44
C LYS A 18 -5.02 8.09 -3.42
N LEU A 19 -4.84 6.85 -3.86
CA LEU A 19 -3.53 6.20 -3.90
C LEU A 19 -2.54 6.98 -4.79
N LYS A 20 -3.04 7.55 -5.90
CA LYS A 20 -2.24 8.42 -6.78
C LYS A 20 -1.63 9.59 -6.01
N ASP A 21 -2.45 10.30 -5.24
CA ASP A 21 -2.03 11.52 -4.54
C ASP A 21 -1.06 11.16 -3.41
N TYR A 22 -1.34 10.09 -2.68
CA TYR A 22 -0.42 9.54 -1.69
C TYR A 22 0.97 9.22 -2.27
N MET A 23 1.03 8.55 -3.43
CA MET A 23 2.30 8.23 -4.09
C MET A 23 3.03 9.47 -4.63
N ILE A 24 2.30 10.53 -5.01
CA ILE A 24 2.88 11.82 -5.41
C ILE A 24 3.54 12.50 -4.20
N ASP A 25 2.85 12.57 -3.07
CA ASP A 25 3.36 13.22 -1.87
C ASP A 25 4.60 12.52 -1.32
N ARG A 26 4.65 11.19 -1.45
CA ARG A 26 5.83 10.37 -1.14
C ARG A 26 6.93 10.44 -2.20
N LYS A 27 6.77 11.30 -3.22
CA LYS A 27 7.70 11.51 -4.33
C LYS A 27 8.08 10.22 -5.08
N ILE A 28 7.13 9.28 -5.19
CA ILE A 28 7.38 8.00 -5.87
C ILE A 28 7.39 8.23 -7.39
N PRO A 29 8.47 7.87 -8.11
CA PRO A 29 8.52 8.00 -9.56
C PRO A 29 7.43 7.22 -10.27
N ARG A 30 6.86 7.78 -11.34
CA ARG A 30 5.71 7.19 -12.06
C ARG A 30 5.94 5.74 -12.48
N TRP A 31 7.13 5.42 -12.99
CA TRP A 31 7.50 4.09 -13.45
C TRP A 31 7.56 3.04 -12.32
N LEU A 32 7.78 3.47 -11.08
CA LEU A 32 7.82 2.59 -9.91
C LEU A 32 6.43 2.36 -9.30
N ARG A 33 5.47 3.27 -9.51
CA ARG A 33 4.15 3.24 -8.86
C ARG A 33 3.36 1.96 -9.14
N ASP A 34 3.46 1.43 -10.36
CA ASP A 34 2.74 0.22 -10.76
C ASP A 34 3.42 -1.06 -10.27
N GLN A 35 4.65 -0.96 -9.75
CA GLN A 35 5.42 -2.06 -9.17
C GLN A 35 5.05 -2.35 -7.72
N TYR A 36 4.36 -1.44 -7.02
CA TYR A 36 3.90 -1.68 -5.65
C TYR A 36 2.63 -2.54 -5.64
N PRO A 37 2.65 -3.75 -5.05
CA PRO A 37 1.46 -4.59 -4.96
C PRO A 37 0.36 -3.94 -4.12
N VAL A 38 -0.85 -3.90 -4.67
CA VAL A 38 -2.06 -3.44 -3.98
C VAL A 38 -2.92 -4.64 -3.62
N PHE A 39 -3.17 -4.81 -2.32
CA PHE A 39 -4.03 -5.83 -1.75
C PHE A 39 -5.42 -5.26 -1.50
N ARG A 40 -6.43 -5.99 -2.00
CA ARG A 40 -7.83 -5.59 -1.94
C ARG A 40 -8.70 -6.71 -1.40
N MET A 41 -9.75 -6.33 -0.70
CA MET A 41 -10.89 -7.17 -0.34
C MET A 41 -12.10 -6.60 -1.09
N GLY A 42 -12.52 -7.28 -2.16
CA GLY A 42 -13.38 -6.65 -3.18
C GLY A 42 -12.67 -5.45 -3.81
N ASP A 43 -13.31 -4.29 -3.76
CA ASP A 43 -12.74 -3.01 -4.24
C ASP A 43 -12.06 -2.20 -3.13
N GLU A 44 -12.13 -2.63 -1.87
CA GLU A 44 -11.49 -1.94 -0.76
C GLU A 44 -10.01 -2.31 -0.67
N ILE A 45 -9.14 -1.29 -0.68
CA ILE A 45 -7.70 -1.46 -0.47
C ILE A 45 -7.44 -1.56 1.03
N PHE A 46 -6.84 -2.66 1.48
CA PHE A 46 -6.43 -2.81 2.88
C PHE A 46 -4.91 -2.67 3.08
N TRP A 47 -4.13 -2.83 2.01
CA TRP A 47 -2.68 -2.69 2.09
C TRP A 47 -2.07 -2.38 0.72
N VAL A 48 -1.19 -1.39 0.70
CA VAL A 48 -0.24 -1.14 -0.38
C VAL A 48 1.13 -1.54 0.14
N ALA A 49 1.61 -2.67 -0.37
CA ALA A 49 2.88 -3.28 -0.02
C ALA A 49 4.03 -2.27 -0.01
N GLY A 50 4.85 -2.27 1.04
CA GLY A 50 6.00 -1.36 1.16
C GLY A 50 5.68 0.12 1.36
N LEU A 51 4.39 0.50 1.42
CA LEU A 51 3.97 1.90 1.53
C LEU A 51 3.08 2.17 2.74
N ALA A 52 1.87 1.62 2.76
CA ALA A 52 0.89 1.91 3.81
C ALA A 52 -0.21 0.85 3.90
N ARG A 53 -0.69 0.64 5.13
CA ARG A 53 -1.88 -0.19 5.43
C ARG A 53 -3.08 0.71 5.70
N ASP A 54 -4.25 0.25 5.29
CA ASP A 54 -5.51 0.89 5.66
C ASP A 54 -5.75 0.65 7.16
N GLN A 55 -6.04 1.73 7.90
CA GLN A 55 -6.16 1.66 9.36
C GLN A 55 -7.34 0.78 9.80
N ARG A 56 -8.40 0.68 8.99
CA ARG A 56 -9.59 -0.14 9.30
C ARG A 56 -9.28 -1.63 9.40
N PHE A 57 -8.13 -2.05 8.85
CA PHE A 57 -7.68 -3.45 8.83
C PHE A 57 -6.50 -3.71 9.78
N ALA A 58 -6.13 -2.74 10.62
CA ALA A 58 -4.98 -2.88 11.52
C ALA A 58 -5.26 -3.82 12.71
N GLN A 59 -6.53 -4.00 13.08
CA GLN A 59 -6.95 -4.86 14.19
C GLN A 59 -8.02 -5.85 13.71
N PRO A 60 -7.89 -7.15 14.03
CA PRO A 60 -8.96 -8.10 13.79
C PRO A 60 -10.17 -7.76 14.67
N GLY A 61 -11.37 -7.91 14.12
CA GLY A 61 -12.60 -7.81 14.90
C GLY A 61 -12.73 -8.94 15.94
N PRO A 62 -13.65 -8.81 16.92
CA PRO A 62 -13.87 -9.83 17.94
C PRO A 62 -14.08 -11.23 17.34
N GLY A 63 -13.36 -12.22 17.88
CA GLY A 63 -13.43 -13.62 17.43
C GLY A 63 -12.81 -13.91 16.05
N LYS A 64 -12.15 -12.95 15.42
CA LYS A 64 -11.42 -13.16 14.16
C LYS A 64 -9.94 -13.41 14.43
N LYS A 65 -9.32 -14.31 13.65
CA LYS A 65 -7.87 -14.55 13.69
C LYS A 65 -7.16 -13.61 12.71
N PRO A 66 -5.98 -13.07 13.05
CA PRO A 66 -5.19 -12.27 12.12
C PRO A 66 -4.66 -13.13 10.96
N VAL A 67 -4.47 -12.50 9.80
CA VAL A 67 -3.81 -13.09 8.64
C VAL A 67 -2.43 -12.47 8.49
N TYR A 68 -1.41 -13.32 8.36
CA TYR A 68 -0.03 -12.88 8.12
C TYR A 68 0.29 -12.99 6.64
N ILE A 69 0.66 -11.86 6.02
CA ILE A 69 1.14 -11.81 4.64
C ILE A 69 2.59 -11.35 4.66
N LYS A 70 3.51 -12.22 4.24
CA LYS A 70 4.92 -11.89 4.07
C LYS A 70 5.18 -11.62 2.59
N LEU A 71 5.70 -10.43 2.29
CA LEU A 71 6.23 -10.12 0.96
C LEU A 71 7.69 -10.58 0.91
N ILE A 72 8.03 -11.33 -0.12
CA ILE A 72 9.40 -11.73 -0.42
C ILE A 72 9.70 -11.23 -1.82
N THR A 73 10.68 -10.33 -1.93
CA THR A 73 11.18 -9.84 -3.22
C THR A 73 12.36 -10.70 -3.64
N THR A 74 12.16 -11.52 -4.67
CA THR A 74 13.23 -12.36 -5.21
C THR A 74 14.07 -11.54 -6.19
N GLY A 75 15.09 -10.84 -5.69
CA GLY A 75 16.07 -10.12 -6.51
C GLY A 75 15.62 -8.75 -7.03
N GLY A 76 16.20 -7.70 -6.46
CA GLY A 76 16.10 -6.32 -6.94
C GLY A 76 16.90 -5.42 -6.01
N LYS A 77 17.93 -4.74 -6.51
CA LYS A 77 18.76 -3.82 -5.71
C LYS A 77 17.86 -2.83 -4.97
N SER A 78 18.04 -2.74 -3.65
CA SER A 78 17.40 -1.75 -2.80
C SER A 78 17.81 -0.35 -3.24
N ASN A 79 16.86 0.43 -3.74
CA ASN A 79 16.98 1.89 -3.80
C ASN A 79 16.48 2.48 -2.48
N GLU A 80 17.08 2.06 -1.36
CA GLU A 80 16.92 2.68 -0.05
C GLU A 80 17.79 3.94 0.03
N GLN A 81 17.56 4.95 -0.83
CA GLN A 81 18.26 6.23 -0.68
C GLN A 81 17.61 7.40 -1.45
N ILE A 82 16.31 7.67 -1.31
CA ILE A 82 15.76 8.98 -1.78
C ILE A 82 14.84 9.69 -0.75
N ILE A 83 14.51 9.08 0.40
CA ILE A 83 13.75 9.80 1.45
C ILE A 83 14.70 10.37 2.50
N GLY A 84 15.51 11.33 2.07
CA GLY A 84 16.38 12.16 2.91
C GLY A 84 16.75 13.43 2.16
N GLY A 85 16.05 14.52 2.48
CA GLY A 85 16.18 15.84 1.86
C GLY A 85 15.01 16.72 2.29
#